data_AF-A0A7W0U6I3-F1
#
_entry.id   AF-A0A7W0U6I3-F1
#
_cell.length_a   1.000
_cell.length_b   1.000
_cell.length_c   1.000
_cell.angle_alpha   90.00
_cell.angle_beta   90.00
_cell.angle_gamma   90.00
#
_symmetry.space_group_name_H-M   'P 1'
#
loop_
_entity.id
_entity.type
_entity.pdbx_description
1 polymer ?
#
loop_
_entity_poly.entity_id
_entity_poly.type
_entity_poly.pdbx_seq_one_letter_code
_entity_poly.pdbx_strand_id
1 'polypeptide(L)'
;MPDCPRRWLPVATDGGRFYRVFENLDELVSVVETARGVLVSGSCVVPRGHVLDLLDDLRDAMPAEMEEAHGILEQRTDILVTAEDEARRMIADARAEAARLRAEAQDEAEQGLALARGQSESMLAAARTESQALAQAGRADYERAVTAGRAEHDRLVSETDVHQAARARAQELLTDASTRAERMVADATARSERIGAEADEYVETKLAEFSTTLTRTLRSVEAGRGTLRVRQPEQGPELFDQDAANR
;
A
#
# COMPACT_ATOMS: atom_id res chain seq x y z
N MET A 1 -3.35 -14.25 -53.20
CA MET A 1 -3.64 -14.77 -54.56
C MET A 1 -4.21 -13.64 -55.40
N PRO A 2 -3.65 -13.41 -56.59
CA PRO A 2 -4.45 -13.00 -57.73
C PRO A 2 -4.05 -13.79 -58.99
N ASP A 3 -4.56 -15.02 -59.12
CA ASP A 3 -4.48 -15.77 -60.37
C ASP A 3 -5.76 -15.56 -61.18
N CYS A 4 -5.67 -14.81 -62.28
CA CYS A 4 -6.54 -15.00 -63.43
C CYS A 4 -5.92 -14.37 -64.68
N PRO A 5 -5.26 -15.15 -65.56
CA PRO A 5 -4.68 -14.62 -66.78
C PRO A 5 -5.77 -14.39 -67.82
N ARG A 6 -6.28 -13.16 -67.92
CA ARG A 6 -7.05 -12.74 -69.12
C ARG A 6 -6.10 -12.61 -70.31
N ARG A 7 -5.83 -13.76 -70.93
CA ARG A 7 -5.14 -13.90 -72.21
C ARG A 7 -6.05 -13.35 -73.31
N TRP A 8 -6.05 -12.03 -73.46
CA TRP A 8 -6.47 -11.40 -74.70
C TRP A 8 -5.49 -11.82 -75.78
N LEU A 9 -5.90 -12.74 -76.66
CA LEU A 9 -5.22 -12.96 -77.92
C LEU A 9 -5.36 -11.68 -78.75
N PRO A 10 -4.30 -11.21 -79.43
CA PRO A 10 -4.45 -10.13 -80.39
C PRO A 10 -5.45 -10.59 -81.46
N VAL A 11 -6.44 -9.76 -81.74
CA VAL A 11 -7.37 -10.00 -82.85
C VAL A 11 -6.54 -9.97 -84.12
N ALA A 12 -6.33 -11.12 -84.73
CA ALA A 12 -5.62 -11.22 -86.00
C ALA A 12 -6.39 -10.40 -87.05
N THR A 13 -5.67 -9.58 -87.81
CA THR A 13 -6.20 -8.64 -88.79
C THR A 13 -7.18 -9.32 -89.77
N ASP A 14 -8.48 -9.15 -89.53
CA ASP A 14 -9.55 -9.92 -90.18
C ASP A 14 -9.84 -9.47 -91.63
N GLY A 15 -9.19 -8.39 -92.09
CA GLY A 15 -9.20 -7.91 -93.48
C GLY A 15 -9.01 -9.04 -94.52
N GLY A 16 -8.07 -9.95 -94.27
CA GLY A 16 -7.80 -11.12 -95.13
C GLY A 16 -8.85 -12.24 -95.13
N ARG A 17 -9.96 -12.09 -94.39
CA ARG A 17 -11.14 -12.96 -94.49
C ARG A 17 -12.31 -12.23 -95.15
N PHE A 18 -12.44 -10.92 -94.98
CA PHE A 18 -13.46 -10.12 -95.67
C PHE A 18 -13.28 -10.15 -97.20
N TYR A 19 -12.08 -9.87 -97.71
CA TYR A 19 -11.83 -9.92 -99.17
C TYR A 19 -12.13 -11.29 -99.80
N ARG A 20 -11.93 -12.38 -99.05
CA ARG A 20 -12.26 -13.74 -99.51
C ARG A 20 -13.76 -14.00 -99.65
N VAL A 21 -14.64 -13.30 -98.91
CA VAL A 21 -16.10 -13.47 -99.10
C VAL A 21 -16.51 -12.88 -100.46
N PHE A 22 -15.96 -11.73 -100.82
CA PHE A 22 -16.19 -11.10 -102.13
C PHE A 22 -15.61 -11.93 -103.28
N GLU A 23 -14.38 -12.43 -103.15
CA GLU A 23 -13.76 -13.34 -104.14
C GLU A 23 -14.62 -14.59 -104.41
N ASN A 24 -15.13 -15.24 -103.35
CA ASN A 24 -15.98 -16.44 -103.48
C ASN A 24 -17.35 -16.12 -104.10
N LEU A 25 -17.90 -14.91 -103.89
CA LEU A 25 -19.18 -14.50 -104.47
C LEU A 25 -19.03 -14.22 -105.97
N ASP A 26 -17.98 -13.48 -106.35
CA ASP A 26 -17.64 -13.21 -107.75
C ASP A 26 -17.31 -14.50 -108.52
N GLU A 27 -16.61 -15.45 -107.88
CA GLU A 27 -16.36 -16.78 -108.44
C GLU A 27 -17.68 -17.57 -108.60
N LEU A 28 -18.58 -17.53 -107.62
CA LEU A 28 -19.89 -18.20 -107.69
C LEU A 28 -20.76 -17.64 -108.82
N VAL A 29 -20.79 -16.31 -108.99
CA VAL A 29 -21.44 -15.64 -110.14
C VAL A 29 -20.84 -16.18 -111.45
N SER A 30 -19.51 -16.15 -111.60
CA SER A 30 -18.84 -16.62 -112.83
C SER A 30 -19.07 -18.12 -113.13
N VAL A 31 -19.18 -18.96 -112.11
CA VAL A 31 -19.53 -20.38 -112.25
C VAL A 31 -20.98 -20.56 -112.71
N VAL A 32 -21.93 -19.79 -112.16
CA VAL A 32 -23.34 -19.80 -112.61
C VAL A 32 -23.47 -19.21 -114.02
N GLU A 33 -22.65 -18.23 -114.38
CA GLU A 33 -22.58 -17.70 -115.73
C GLU A 33 -22.11 -18.75 -116.75
N THR A 34 -21.11 -19.55 -116.42
CA THR A 34 -20.52 -20.55 -117.35
C THR A 34 -21.18 -21.93 -117.30
N ALA A 35 -22.01 -22.22 -116.30
CA ALA A 35 -22.74 -23.48 -116.16
C ALA A 35 -23.67 -23.76 -117.35
N ARG A 36 -23.41 -24.84 -118.09
CA ARG A 36 -24.30 -25.37 -119.13
C ARG A 36 -25.22 -26.44 -118.52
N GLY A 37 -26.53 -26.29 -118.74
CA GLY A 37 -27.52 -27.27 -118.28
C GLY A 37 -27.34 -28.63 -118.95
N VAL A 38 -27.31 -29.70 -118.15
CA VAL A 38 -27.35 -31.09 -118.59
C VAL A 38 -28.66 -31.72 -118.14
N LEU A 39 -29.27 -32.51 -119.02
CA LEU A 39 -30.52 -33.19 -118.74
C LEU A 39 -30.28 -34.52 -118.00
N VAL A 40 -31.02 -34.72 -116.91
CA VAL A 40 -31.22 -35.97 -116.16
C VAL A 40 -30.07 -36.46 -115.26
N SER A 41 -29.97 -35.92 -114.04
CA SER A 41 -30.37 -36.66 -112.82
C SER A 41 -30.14 -35.82 -111.54
N GLY A 42 -31.08 -35.85 -110.59
CA GLY A 42 -30.95 -35.25 -109.25
C GLY A 42 -30.81 -33.72 -109.14
N SER A 43 -30.61 -33.02 -110.26
CA SER A 43 -30.28 -31.59 -110.30
C SER A 43 -31.52 -30.68 -110.25
N CYS A 44 -31.50 -29.67 -109.37
CA CYS A 44 -32.45 -28.57 -109.41
C CYS A 44 -32.24 -27.71 -110.67
N VAL A 45 -33.30 -27.50 -111.47
CA VAL A 45 -33.26 -26.58 -112.62
C VAL A 45 -33.64 -25.19 -112.14
N VAL A 46 -32.65 -24.38 -111.80
CA VAL A 46 -32.86 -22.99 -111.38
C VAL A 46 -32.73 -22.06 -112.61
N PRO A 47 -33.65 -21.09 -112.83
CA PRO A 47 -33.51 -20.15 -113.94
C PRO A 47 -32.24 -19.30 -113.80
N ARG A 48 -31.23 -19.55 -114.65
CA ARG A 48 -29.89 -18.92 -114.58
C ARG A 48 -29.95 -17.40 -114.44
N GLY A 49 -30.83 -16.71 -115.19
CA GLY A 49 -31.02 -15.26 -115.07
C GLY A 49 -31.38 -14.85 -113.63
N HIS A 50 -32.46 -15.41 -113.08
CA HIS A 50 -32.92 -15.08 -111.73
C HIS A 50 -31.90 -15.40 -110.63
N VAL A 51 -31.04 -16.40 -110.81
CA VAL A 51 -29.94 -16.67 -109.86
C VAL A 51 -28.86 -15.60 -109.94
N LEU A 52 -28.51 -15.16 -111.16
CA LEU A 52 -27.53 -14.08 -111.35
C LEU A 52 -28.09 -12.76 -110.81
N ASP A 53 -29.34 -12.42 -111.12
CA ASP A 53 -30.02 -11.23 -110.57
C ASP A 53 -29.95 -11.21 -109.02
N LEU A 54 -30.25 -12.34 -108.36
CA LEU A 54 -30.19 -12.46 -106.90
C LEU A 54 -28.76 -12.46 -106.33
N LEU A 55 -27.77 -12.90 -107.10
CA LEU A 55 -26.36 -12.84 -106.69
C LEU A 55 -25.79 -11.43 -106.89
N ASP A 56 -26.21 -10.71 -107.93
CA ASP A 56 -25.85 -9.32 -108.20
C ASP A 56 -26.50 -8.39 -107.16
N ASP A 57 -27.80 -8.56 -106.86
CA ASP A 57 -28.49 -7.85 -105.75
C ASP A 57 -27.74 -8.05 -104.41
N LEU A 58 -27.28 -9.27 -104.14
CA LEU A 58 -26.53 -9.61 -102.93
C LEU A 58 -25.11 -9.05 -102.96
N ARG A 59 -24.47 -9.02 -104.12
CA ARG A 59 -23.12 -8.45 -104.35
C ARG A 59 -23.11 -6.93 -104.21
N ASP A 60 -24.18 -6.25 -104.62
CA ASP A 60 -24.32 -4.79 -104.52
C ASP A 60 -24.74 -4.35 -103.11
N ALA A 61 -25.59 -5.12 -102.41
CA ALA A 61 -26.07 -4.75 -101.07
C ALA A 61 -25.10 -5.14 -99.93
N MET A 62 -24.48 -6.32 -99.97
CA MET A 62 -23.63 -6.81 -98.88
C MET A 62 -22.43 -5.90 -98.51
N PRO A 63 -21.70 -5.26 -99.45
CA PRO A 63 -20.52 -4.47 -99.11
C PRO A 63 -20.83 -3.32 -98.13
N ALA A 64 -21.92 -2.59 -98.37
CA ALA A 64 -22.32 -1.45 -97.54
C ALA A 64 -22.72 -1.89 -96.13
N GLU A 65 -23.55 -2.94 -96.01
CA GLU A 65 -23.99 -3.49 -94.72
C GLU A 65 -22.82 -4.08 -93.92
N MET A 66 -21.82 -4.66 -94.61
CA MET A 66 -20.60 -5.17 -93.97
C MET A 66 -19.65 -4.05 -93.53
N GLU A 67 -19.55 -2.95 -94.29
CA GLU A 67 -18.77 -1.76 -93.91
C GLU A 67 -19.39 -1.08 -92.67
N GLU A 68 -20.72 -0.92 -92.62
CA GLU A 68 -21.43 -0.40 -91.45
C GLU A 68 -21.23 -1.31 -90.22
N ALA A 69 -21.39 -2.63 -90.38
CA ALA A 69 -21.14 -3.58 -89.30
C ALA A 69 -19.68 -3.55 -88.80
N HIS A 70 -18.70 -3.31 -89.69
CA HIS A 70 -17.30 -3.15 -89.30
C HIS A 70 -17.07 -1.85 -88.52
N GLY A 71 -17.61 -0.72 -88.99
CA GLY A 71 -17.52 0.57 -88.30
C GLY A 71 -18.14 0.52 -86.89
N ILE A 72 -19.27 -0.18 -86.72
CA ILE A 72 -19.87 -0.42 -85.40
C ILE A 72 -18.96 -1.26 -84.49
N LEU A 73 -18.25 -2.26 -85.04
CA LEU A 73 -17.31 -3.09 -84.28
C LEU A 73 -16.02 -2.34 -83.89
N GLU A 74 -15.52 -1.48 -84.77
CA GLU A 74 -14.39 -0.58 -84.50
C GLU A 74 -14.77 0.44 -83.41
N GLN A 75 -15.88 1.16 -83.59
CA GLN A 75 -16.41 2.11 -82.61
C GLN A 75 -16.66 1.45 -81.24
N ARG A 76 -17.22 0.23 -81.21
CA ARG A 76 -17.38 -0.56 -79.99
C ARG A 76 -16.03 -0.87 -79.33
N THR A 77 -15.01 -1.19 -80.12
CA THR A 77 -13.67 -1.50 -79.62
C THR A 77 -13.03 -0.27 -79.00
N ASP A 78 -13.13 0.90 -79.64
CA ASP A 78 -12.64 2.18 -79.12
C ASP A 78 -13.34 2.58 -77.81
N ILE A 79 -14.66 2.42 -77.73
CA ILE A 79 -15.44 2.67 -76.51
C ILE A 79 -14.96 1.74 -75.37
N LEU A 80 -14.73 0.45 -75.65
CA LEU A 80 -14.25 -0.50 -74.66
C LEU A 80 -12.83 -0.18 -74.18
N VAL A 81 -11.91 0.17 -75.10
CA VAL A 81 -10.54 0.57 -74.76
C VAL A 81 -10.53 1.84 -73.90
N THR A 82 -11.32 2.85 -74.28
CA THR A 82 -11.44 4.12 -73.55
C THR A 82 -12.01 3.89 -72.15
N ALA A 83 -13.12 3.14 -72.05
CA ALA A 83 -13.74 2.83 -70.76
C ALA A 83 -12.84 1.97 -69.85
N GLU A 84 -12.06 1.04 -70.40
CA GLU A 84 -11.06 0.29 -69.61
C GLU A 84 -9.92 1.19 -69.10
N ASP A 85 -9.45 2.14 -69.92
CA ASP A 85 -8.39 3.09 -69.54
C ASP A 85 -8.88 4.09 -68.46
N GLU A 86 -10.09 4.65 -68.63
CA GLU A 86 -10.75 5.47 -67.61
C GLU A 86 -10.97 4.72 -66.29
N ALA A 87 -11.46 3.48 -66.34
CA ALA A 87 -11.65 2.65 -65.14
C ALA A 87 -10.31 2.33 -64.46
N ARG A 88 -9.23 2.10 -65.22
CA ARG A 88 -7.88 1.89 -64.69
C ARG A 88 -7.34 3.15 -64.01
N ARG A 89 -7.53 4.34 -64.60
CA ARG A 89 -7.18 5.64 -63.98
C ARG A 89 -7.94 5.84 -62.67
N MET A 90 -9.27 5.71 -62.69
CA MET A 90 -10.12 5.88 -61.50
C MET A 90 -9.70 4.95 -60.34
N ILE A 91 -9.37 3.69 -60.64
CA ILE A 91 -8.87 2.73 -59.64
C ILE A 91 -7.46 3.11 -59.15
N ALA A 92 -6.58 3.62 -60.01
CA ALA A 92 -5.25 4.08 -59.60
C ALA A 92 -5.34 5.31 -58.68
N ASP A 93 -6.14 6.31 -59.05
CA ASP A 93 -6.35 7.54 -58.28
C ASP A 93 -6.98 7.24 -56.91
N ALA A 94 -8.03 6.42 -56.87
CA ALA A 94 -8.65 6.00 -55.62
C ALA A 94 -7.69 5.21 -54.70
N ARG A 95 -6.77 4.43 -55.27
CA ARG A 95 -5.73 3.72 -54.50
C ARG A 95 -4.63 4.66 -53.99
N ALA A 96 -4.25 5.66 -54.77
CA ALA A 96 -3.29 6.68 -54.36
C ALA A 96 -3.86 7.53 -53.21
N GLU A 97 -5.11 7.97 -53.32
CA GLU A 97 -5.80 8.71 -52.28
C GLU A 97 -5.96 7.88 -50.99
N ALA A 98 -6.41 6.63 -51.11
CA ALA A 98 -6.49 5.71 -49.97
C ALA A 98 -5.11 5.36 -49.37
N ALA A 99 -4.01 5.50 -50.11
CA ALA A 99 -2.66 5.37 -49.55
C ALA A 99 -2.26 6.64 -48.78
N ARG A 100 -2.54 7.84 -49.32
CA ARG A 100 -2.30 9.12 -48.65
C ARG A 100 -3.02 9.21 -47.30
N LEU A 101 -4.34 9.00 -47.29
CA LEU A 101 -5.15 9.06 -46.07
C LEU A 101 -4.72 8.05 -45.00
N ARG A 102 -4.22 6.87 -45.41
CA ARG A 102 -3.67 5.89 -44.45
C ARG A 102 -2.32 6.32 -43.90
N ALA A 103 -1.45 6.91 -44.70
CA ALA A 103 -0.16 7.43 -44.22
C ALA A 103 -0.36 8.61 -43.25
N GLU A 104 -1.28 9.51 -43.55
CA GLU A 104 -1.69 10.63 -42.69
C GLU A 104 -2.26 10.14 -41.36
N ALA A 105 -3.25 9.23 -41.39
CA ALA A 105 -3.81 8.64 -40.18
C ALA A 105 -2.81 7.78 -39.37
N GLN A 106 -1.78 7.23 -40.01
CA GLN A 106 -0.68 6.52 -39.33
C GLN A 106 0.25 7.49 -38.62
N ASP A 107 0.66 8.59 -39.28
CA ASP A 107 1.48 9.65 -38.69
C ASP A 107 0.76 10.31 -37.50
N GLU A 108 -0.51 10.69 -37.64
CA GLU A 108 -1.34 11.20 -36.52
C GLU A 108 -1.40 10.23 -35.34
N ALA A 109 -1.58 8.92 -35.60
CA ALA A 109 -1.63 7.90 -34.55
C ALA A 109 -0.27 7.71 -33.87
N GLU A 110 0.84 7.74 -34.61
CA GLU A 110 2.19 7.65 -34.07
C GLU A 110 2.54 8.87 -33.21
N GLN A 111 2.19 10.08 -33.67
CA GLN A 111 2.34 11.34 -32.91
C GLN A 111 1.50 11.32 -31.63
N GLY A 112 0.24 10.89 -31.70
CA GLY A 112 -0.64 10.74 -30.54
C GLY A 112 -0.11 9.75 -29.50
N LEU A 113 0.42 8.59 -29.96
CA LEU A 113 1.05 7.61 -29.08
C LEU A 113 2.36 8.13 -28.46
N ALA A 114 3.17 8.88 -29.21
CA ALA A 114 4.39 9.50 -28.69
C ALA A 114 4.07 10.54 -27.60
N LEU A 115 3.08 11.41 -27.82
CA LEU A 115 2.62 12.38 -26.84
C LEU A 115 2.09 11.71 -25.57
N ALA A 116 1.22 10.71 -25.71
CA ALA A 116 0.63 9.97 -24.58
C ALA A 116 1.70 9.23 -23.75
N ARG A 117 2.72 8.66 -24.41
CA ARG A 117 3.88 8.04 -23.74
C ARG A 117 4.68 9.08 -22.95
N GLY A 118 5.07 10.20 -23.57
CA GLY A 118 5.82 11.26 -22.89
C GLY A 118 5.08 11.87 -21.68
N GLN A 119 3.76 12.07 -21.81
CA GLN A 119 2.91 12.48 -20.69
C GLN A 119 2.90 11.44 -19.56
N SER A 120 2.73 10.15 -19.89
CA SER A 120 2.73 9.05 -18.93
C SER A 120 4.08 8.91 -18.20
N GLU A 121 5.20 9.05 -18.93
CA GLU A 121 6.54 9.03 -18.37
C GLU A 121 6.77 10.20 -17.40
N SER A 122 6.32 11.41 -17.76
CA SER A 122 6.36 12.59 -16.90
C SER A 122 5.54 12.40 -15.62
N MET A 123 4.32 11.87 -15.72
CA MET A 123 3.47 11.54 -14.56
C MET A 123 4.12 10.50 -13.65
N LEU A 124 4.70 9.44 -14.21
CA LEU A 124 5.41 8.41 -13.44
C LEU A 124 6.69 8.96 -12.78
N ALA A 125 7.42 9.87 -13.43
CA ALA A 125 8.59 10.53 -12.85
C ALA A 125 8.20 11.45 -11.68
N ALA A 126 7.13 12.24 -11.83
CA ALA A 126 6.59 13.09 -10.77
C ALA A 126 6.12 12.25 -9.57
N ALA A 127 5.29 11.22 -9.81
CA ALA A 127 4.77 10.34 -8.75
C ALA A 127 5.88 9.57 -8.01
N ARG A 128 6.95 9.13 -8.71
CA ARG A 128 8.13 8.53 -8.08
C ARG A 128 8.87 9.53 -7.19
N THR A 129 9.03 10.77 -7.65
CA THR A 129 9.70 11.84 -6.89
C THR A 129 8.92 12.17 -5.61
N GLU A 130 7.60 12.34 -5.72
CA GLU A 130 6.70 12.57 -4.58
C GLU A 130 6.72 11.39 -3.59
N SER A 131 6.61 10.16 -4.08
CA SER A 131 6.67 8.95 -3.26
C SER A 131 8.00 8.82 -2.51
N GLN A 132 9.12 9.14 -3.16
CA GLN A 132 10.45 9.17 -2.53
C GLN A 132 10.55 10.27 -1.46
N ALA A 133 10.01 11.46 -1.72
CA ALA A 133 9.98 12.55 -0.75
C ALA A 133 9.14 12.18 0.48
N LEU A 134 7.96 11.59 0.29
CA LEU A 134 7.11 11.12 1.38
C LEU A 134 7.77 10.00 2.20
N ALA A 135 8.45 9.05 1.55
CA ALA A 135 9.19 8.00 2.24
C ALA A 135 10.39 8.53 3.04
N GLN A 136 11.09 9.56 2.53
CA GLN A 136 12.16 10.24 3.25
C GLN A 136 11.64 11.04 4.45
N ALA A 137 10.55 11.80 4.28
CA ALA A 137 9.88 12.52 5.36
C ALA A 137 9.41 11.56 6.47
N GLY A 138 8.70 10.49 6.10
CA GLY A 138 8.25 9.47 7.05
C GLY A 138 9.39 8.77 7.80
N ARG A 139 10.54 8.55 7.15
CA ARG A 139 11.74 8.03 7.82
C ARG A 139 12.32 9.03 8.81
N ALA A 140 12.48 10.30 8.42
CA ALA A 140 12.99 11.34 9.30
C ALA A 140 12.06 11.57 10.50
N ASP A 141 10.74 11.48 10.30
CA ASP A 141 9.74 11.61 11.36
C ASP A 141 9.80 10.43 12.34
N TYR A 142 9.93 9.21 11.82
CA TYR A 142 10.15 8.00 12.61
C TYR A 142 11.45 8.08 13.44
N GLU A 143 12.56 8.51 12.84
CA GLU A 143 13.85 8.68 13.53
C GLU A 143 13.77 9.71 14.67
N ARG A 144 13.07 10.83 14.45
CA ARG A 144 12.80 11.83 15.50
C ARG A 144 11.94 11.24 16.62
N ALA A 145 10.88 10.51 16.29
CA ALA A 145 10.00 9.87 17.29
C ALA A 145 10.73 8.82 18.14
N VAL A 146 11.57 7.96 17.52
CA VAL A 146 12.39 6.97 18.23
C VAL A 146 13.42 7.65 19.13
N THR A 147 14.06 8.73 18.65
CA THR A 147 15.06 9.48 19.43
C THR A 147 14.42 10.15 20.65
N ALA A 148 13.28 10.82 20.47
CA ALA A 148 12.53 11.44 21.56
C ALA A 148 12.02 10.40 22.57
N GLY A 149 11.49 9.27 22.09
CA GLY A 149 11.01 8.18 22.94
C GLY A 149 12.12 7.53 23.78
N ARG A 150 13.33 7.39 23.23
CA ARG A 150 14.51 6.93 23.99
C ARG A 150 14.95 7.94 25.05
N ALA A 151 15.03 9.22 24.70
CA ALA A 151 15.41 10.26 25.65
C ALA A 151 14.43 10.36 26.83
N GLU A 152 13.12 10.24 26.58
CA GLU A 152 12.10 10.24 27.63
C GLU A 152 12.11 8.93 28.46
N HIS A 153 12.34 7.78 27.82
CA HIS A 153 12.55 6.52 28.53
C HIS A 153 13.74 6.63 29.52
N ASP A 154 14.88 7.12 29.06
CA ASP A 154 16.09 7.24 29.88
C ASP A 154 15.89 8.25 31.03
N ARG A 155 15.11 9.30 30.79
CA ARG A 155 14.67 10.25 31.84
C ARG A 155 13.81 9.56 32.90
N LEU A 156 12.83 8.76 32.50
CA LEU A 156 11.92 8.05 33.41
C LEU A 156 12.62 6.93 34.20
N VAL A 157 13.59 6.24 33.59
CA VAL A 157 14.45 5.28 34.30
C VAL A 157 15.27 5.98 35.37
N SER A 158 15.95 7.08 35.03
CA SER A 158 16.73 7.89 35.99
C SER A 158 15.88 8.44 37.14
N GLU A 159 14.67 8.93 36.85
CA GLU A 159 13.70 9.40 37.85
C GLU A 159 13.26 8.25 38.79
N THR A 160 13.02 7.07 38.23
CA THR A 160 12.68 5.85 38.99
C THR A 160 13.84 5.41 39.88
N ASP A 161 15.07 5.38 39.37
CA ASP A 161 16.27 4.98 40.12
C ASP A 161 16.52 5.91 41.32
N VAL A 162 16.37 7.23 41.12
CA VAL A 162 16.45 8.22 42.20
C VAL A 162 15.35 7.98 43.26
N HIS A 163 14.12 7.70 42.84
CA HIS A 163 13.04 7.38 43.78
C HIS A 163 13.26 6.08 44.57
N GLN A 164 13.78 5.03 43.93
CA GLN A 164 14.10 3.76 44.61
C GLN A 164 15.27 3.93 45.58
N ALA A 165 16.34 4.64 45.18
CA ALA A 165 17.47 4.95 46.07
C ALA A 165 17.04 5.78 47.28
N ALA A 166 16.21 6.81 47.07
CA ALA A 166 15.65 7.63 48.14
C ALA A 166 14.77 6.79 49.10
N ARG A 167 13.93 5.91 48.57
CA ARG A 167 13.09 5.01 49.36
C ARG A 167 13.91 4.02 50.19
N ALA A 168 14.95 3.41 49.60
CA ALA A 168 15.86 2.51 50.30
C ALA A 168 16.58 3.23 51.45
N ARG A 169 17.11 4.44 51.22
CA ARG A 169 17.79 5.24 52.25
C ARG A 169 16.84 5.69 53.36
N ALA A 170 15.60 6.05 53.03
CA ALA A 170 14.58 6.39 54.03
C ALA A 170 14.24 5.17 54.91
N GLN A 171 14.14 3.98 54.32
CA GLN A 171 13.87 2.75 55.08
C GLN A 171 15.04 2.35 56.00
N GLU A 172 16.29 2.50 55.55
CA GLU A 172 17.47 2.31 56.39
C GLU A 172 17.49 3.26 57.60
N LEU A 173 17.21 4.55 57.37
CA LEU A 173 17.13 5.56 58.44
C LEU A 173 16.01 5.25 59.44
N LEU A 174 14.86 4.75 58.97
CA LEU A 174 13.78 4.31 59.86
C LEU A 174 14.19 3.11 60.71
N THR A 175 14.88 2.11 60.14
CA THR A 175 15.37 0.95 60.90
C THR A 175 16.40 1.36 61.96
N ASP A 176 17.39 2.18 61.61
CA ASP A 176 18.40 2.69 62.55
C ASP A 176 17.77 3.58 63.64
N ALA A 177 16.81 4.45 63.29
CA ALA A 177 16.05 5.24 64.26
C ALA A 177 15.23 4.37 65.23
N SER A 178 14.53 3.35 64.73
CA SER A 178 13.79 2.38 65.58
C SER A 178 14.73 1.64 66.53
N THR A 179 15.84 1.10 66.05
CA THR A 179 16.83 0.42 66.89
C THR A 179 17.45 1.35 67.94
N ARG A 180 17.67 2.64 67.63
CA ARG A 180 18.11 3.64 68.62
C ARG A 180 17.04 3.94 69.66
N ALA A 181 15.77 4.06 69.24
CA ALA A 181 14.65 4.28 70.16
C ALA A 181 14.46 3.09 71.11
N GLU A 182 14.52 1.86 70.60
CA GLU A 182 14.47 0.61 71.39
C GLU A 182 15.59 0.58 72.44
N ARG A 183 16.84 0.88 72.06
CA ARG A 183 17.97 0.98 73.00
C ARG A 183 17.75 2.05 74.07
N MET A 184 17.31 3.25 73.67
CA MET A 184 17.06 4.35 74.60
C MET A 184 15.96 4.01 75.62
N VAL A 185 14.91 3.30 75.19
CA VAL A 185 13.86 2.79 76.10
C VAL A 185 14.42 1.72 77.04
N ALA A 186 15.20 0.76 76.52
CA ALA A 186 15.83 -0.28 77.35
C ALA A 186 16.78 0.32 78.41
N ASP A 187 17.65 1.27 78.01
CA ASP A 187 18.56 1.98 78.92
C ASP A 187 17.80 2.79 79.98
N ALA A 188 16.69 3.44 79.60
CA ALA A 188 15.86 4.21 80.52
C ALA A 188 15.12 3.31 81.54
N THR A 189 14.61 2.15 81.10
CA THR A 189 14.00 1.15 81.99
C THR A 189 15.04 0.58 82.95
N ALA A 190 16.19 0.11 82.45
CA ALA A 190 17.26 -0.45 83.29
C ALA A 190 17.84 0.59 84.28
N ARG A 191 17.88 1.88 83.91
CA ARG A 191 18.24 2.97 84.82
C ARG A 191 17.17 3.21 85.88
N SER A 192 15.88 3.14 85.52
CA SER A 192 14.77 3.32 86.45
C SER A 192 14.71 2.19 87.48
N GLU A 193 14.89 0.94 87.03
CA GLU A 193 15.00 -0.25 87.91
C GLU A 193 16.17 -0.12 88.89
N ARG A 194 17.34 0.36 88.42
CA ARG A 194 18.50 0.58 89.28
C ARG A 194 18.26 1.66 90.34
N ILE A 195 17.67 2.80 89.95
CA ILE A 195 17.30 3.88 90.90
C ILE A 195 16.27 3.36 91.92
N GLY A 196 15.34 2.50 91.51
CA GLY A 196 14.42 1.82 92.42
C GLY A 196 15.15 0.98 93.47
N ALA A 197 16.04 0.09 93.03
CA ALA A 197 16.82 -0.76 93.93
C ALA A 197 17.73 0.05 94.88
N GLU A 198 18.41 1.09 94.38
CA GLU A 198 19.23 2.00 95.20
C GLU A 198 18.38 2.76 96.24
N ALA A 199 17.15 3.15 95.90
CA ALA A 199 16.23 3.81 96.81
C ALA A 199 15.68 2.84 97.88
N ASP A 200 15.31 1.62 97.50
CA ASP A 200 14.84 0.58 98.42
C ASP A 200 15.94 0.20 99.42
N GLU A 201 17.19 0.00 98.97
CA GLU A 201 18.35 -0.26 99.84
C GLU A 201 18.62 0.90 100.80
N TYR A 202 18.52 2.15 100.32
CA TYR A 202 18.68 3.33 101.15
C TYR A 202 17.57 3.45 102.21
N VAL A 203 16.31 3.18 101.84
CA VAL A 203 15.17 3.17 102.77
C VAL A 203 15.36 2.10 103.84
N GLU A 204 15.69 0.87 103.47
CA GLU A 204 15.93 -0.23 104.42
C GLU A 204 17.09 0.11 105.38
N THR A 205 18.19 0.65 104.85
CA THR A 205 19.34 1.11 105.65
C THR A 205 18.92 2.18 106.68
N LYS A 206 18.11 3.17 106.26
CA LYS A 206 17.64 4.23 107.16
C LYS A 206 16.60 3.75 108.16
N LEU A 207 15.75 2.79 107.80
CA LEU A 207 14.83 2.13 108.74
C LEU A 207 15.61 1.29 109.78
N ALA A 208 16.68 0.62 109.39
CA ALA A 208 17.56 -0.13 110.30
C ALA A 208 18.34 0.79 111.27
N GLU A 209 18.89 1.92 110.78
CA GLU A 209 19.50 2.98 111.61
C GLU A 209 18.48 3.56 112.61
N PHE A 210 17.26 3.85 112.15
CA PHE A 210 16.18 4.40 112.98
C PHE A 210 15.71 3.41 114.04
N SER A 211 15.50 2.14 113.66
CA SER A 211 15.17 1.03 114.57
C SER A 211 16.22 0.83 115.67
N THR A 212 17.50 0.87 115.30
CA THR A 212 18.64 0.82 116.24
C THR A 212 18.61 2.01 117.20
N THR A 213 18.32 3.21 116.69
CA THR A 213 18.23 4.46 117.48
C THR A 213 17.04 4.44 118.45
N LEU A 214 15.87 3.96 118.01
CA LEU A 214 14.70 3.77 118.87
C LEU A 214 14.96 2.73 119.96
N THR A 215 15.61 1.61 119.63
CA THR A 215 15.97 0.57 120.60
C THR A 215 16.95 1.10 121.66
N ARG A 216 17.92 1.93 121.26
CA ARG A 216 18.83 2.62 122.20
C ARG A 216 18.08 3.61 123.09
N THR A 217 17.15 4.37 122.52
CA THR A 217 16.32 5.33 123.27
C THR A 217 15.40 4.62 124.27
N LEU A 218 14.72 3.55 123.86
CA LEU A 218 13.90 2.70 124.73
C LEU A 218 14.72 2.15 125.90
N ARG A 219 15.91 1.58 125.63
CA ARG A 219 16.81 1.08 126.68
C ARG A 219 17.28 2.18 127.63
N SER A 220 17.48 3.41 127.14
CA SER A 220 17.80 4.58 127.96
C SER A 220 16.63 5.01 128.85
N VAL A 221 15.39 4.97 128.33
CA VAL A 221 14.16 5.23 129.09
C VAL A 221 13.93 4.14 130.14
N GLU A 222 14.16 2.87 129.81
CA GLU A 222 14.09 1.75 130.76
C GLU A 222 15.15 1.88 131.87
N ALA A 223 16.39 2.25 131.52
CA ALA A 223 17.44 2.52 132.50
C ALA A 223 17.07 3.71 133.41
N GLY A 224 16.55 4.81 132.86
CA GLY A 224 16.06 5.96 133.62
C GLY A 224 14.88 5.61 134.54
N ARG A 225 13.95 4.76 134.07
CA ARG A 225 12.88 4.18 134.92
C ARG A 225 13.45 3.29 136.03
N GLY A 226 14.49 2.51 135.76
CA GLY A 226 15.24 1.77 136.77
C GLY A 226 15.88 2.69 137.82
N THR A 227 16.49 3.80 137.39
CA THR A 227 17.09 4.80 138.30
C THR A 227 16.05 5.49 139.17
N LEU A 228 14.87 5.82 138.62
CA LEU A 228 13.74 6.34 139.41
C LEU A 228 13.21 5.30 140.41
N ARG A 229 13.26 4.01 140.06
CA ARG A 229 12.85 2.90 140.94
C ARG A 229 13.84 2.57 142.06
N VAL A 230 15.02 3.20 142.06
CA VAL A 230 16.10 3.03 143.07
C VAL A 230 16.22 4.25 144.02
N ARG A 231 15.46 5.34 143.81
CA ARG A 231 15.51 6.58 144.64
C ARG A 231 14.44 6.66 145.75
N GLN A 232 14.39 5.66 146.62
CA GLN A 232 13.92 5.70 148.02
C GLN A 232 14.52 4.45 148.72
N PRO A 233 15.09 4.50 149.94
CA PRO A 233 14.65 5.22 151.17
C PRO A 233 15.72 6.24 151.71
N GLU A 234 15.71 6.91 152.89
CA GLU A 234 14.72 7.39 153.91
C GLU A 234 15.43 8.28 154.99
N GLN A 235 14.66 8.78 155.99
CA GLN A 235 14.99 9.10 157.41
C GLN A 235 15.42 10.52 157.87
N GLY A 236 14.67 11.03 158.87
CA GLY A 236 14.92 12.21 159.72
C GLY A 236 13.66 12.59 160.57
N PRO A 237 13.70 12.79 161.92
CA PRO A 237 12.53 12.47 162.77
C PRO A 237 11.99 13.54 163.77
N GLU A 238 10.82 13.19 164.35
CA GLU A 238 10.21 13.50 165.68
C GLU A 238 9.81 14.94 166.15
N LEU A 239 8.53 15.04 166.56
CA LEU A 239 8.14 15.64 167.86
C LEU A 239 6.84 15.00 168.41
N PHE A 240 6.91 14.54 169.67
CA PHE A 240 5.89 14.19 170.69
C PHE A 240 4.39 14.54 170.42
N ASP A 241 3.43 13.71 170.85
CA ASP A 241 3.12 13.54 172.29
C ASP A 241 2.48 12.17 172.65
N GLN A 242 2.82 11.66 173.84
CA GLN A 242 2.17 10.50 174.46
C GLN A 242 2.40 10.50 175.99
N ASP A 243 1.41 10.95 176.75
CA ASP A 243 1.23 10.71 178.20
C ASP A 243 -0.21 11.10 178.57
N ALA A 244 -0.89 10.57 179.59
CA ALA A 244 -0.79 9.27 180.27
C ALA A 244 -2.06 9.10 181.11
N ALA A 245 -2.39 7.86 181.49
CA ALA A 245 -3.25 7.62 182.64
C ALA A 245 -2.78 6.39 183.45
N ASN A 246 -1.93 6.68 184.44
CA ASN A 246 -1.86 5.98 185.72
C ASN A 246 -1.27 4.54 185.75
N ARG A 247 0.06 4.46 185.90
CA ARG A 247 0.65 3.94 187.15
C ARG A 247 2.08 4.41 187.38
#